data_AF-A0A383C0A6-F1
#
_entry.id   AF-A0A383C0A6-F1
#
_cell.length_a   1.000
_cell.length_b   1.000
_cell.length_c   1.000
_cell.angle_alpha   90.00
_cell.angle_beta   90.00
_cell.angle_gamma   90.00
#
_symmetry.space_group_name_H-M   'P 1'
#
loop_
_entity.id
_entity.type
_entity.pdbx_description
1 polymer ?
#
loop_
_entity_poly.entity_id
_entity_poly.type
_entity_poly.pdbx_seq_one_letter_code
_entity_poly.pdbx_strand_id
1 'polypeptide(L)'
;MTTWSVAAIDPLTGDVGVASASCVPSFADALAALVPGKGAGATQASFNIDNRNVVYEAIQEGLTAEQVIARVTDPSVDQETDRRQYGV
;
A
#
# COMPACT_ATOMS: atom_id res chain seq x y z
N MET A 1 -18.81 -9.07 0.22
CA MET A 1 -17.45 -9.57 0.48
C MET A 1 -16.61 -8.39 0.92
N THR A 2 -15.88 -8.50 2.02
CA THR A 2 -15.26 -7.35 2.71
C THR A 2 -13.79 -7.59 2.93
N THR A 3 -13.00 -6.53 2.78
CA THR A 3 -11.58 -6.47 3.10
C THR A 3 -11.31 -5.15 3.83
N TRP A 4 -10.50 -5.19 4.87
CA TRP A 4 -9.99 -3.99 5.52
C TRP A 4 -8.48 -4.13 5.77
N SER A 5 -7.81 -2.98 5.83
CA SER A 5 -6.41 -2.89 6.23
C SER A 5 -6.15 -1.59 6.99
N VAL A 6 -5.10 -1.59 7.81
CA VAL A 6 -4.60 -0.43 8.56
C VAL A 6 -3.08 -0.41 8.39
N ALA A 7 -2.54 0.71 7.89
CA ALA A 7 -1.13 1.01 7.89
C ALA A 7 -0.79 1.93 9.08
N ALA A 8 0.31 1.66 9.76
CA ALA A 8 0.75 2.44 10.91
C ALA A 8 2.27 2.52 11.01
N ILE A 9 2.73 3.55 11.71
CA ILE A 9 4.13 3.77 12.05
C ILE A 9 4.28 3.95 13.56
N ASP A 10 5.40 3.48 14.11
CA ASP A 10 5.90 3.91 15.41
C ASP A 10 6.97 5.00 15.18
N PRO A 11 6.68 6.29 15.48
CA PRO A 11 7.62 7.36 15.24
C PRO A 11 8.82 7.36 16.21
N LEU A 12 8.77 6.61 17.32
CA LEU A 12 9.88 6.53 18.27
C LEU A 12 10.95 5.54 17.81
N THR A 13 10.54 4.38 17.27
CA THR A 13 11.47 3.32 16.82
C THR A 13 11.73 3.35 15.31
N GLY A 14 10.81 3.94 14.53
CA GLY A 14 10.80 3.85 13.08
C GLY A 14 10.21 2.54 12.56
N ASP A 15 9.61 1.72 13.42
CA ASP A 15 8.91 0.51 12.99
C ASP A 15 7.66 0.86 12.19
N VAL A 16 7.32 -0.01 11.24
CA VAL A 16 6.19 0.18 10.34
C VAL A 16 5.43 -1.13 10.20
N GLY A 17 4.11 -1.07 10.02
CA GLY A 17 3.30 -2.26 9.94
C GLY A 17 2.00 -2.06 9.18
N VAL A 18 1.48 -3.17 8.66
CA VAL A 18 0.14 -3.27 8.07
C VAL A 18 -0.56 -4.47 8.70
N ALA A 19 -1.77 -4.25 9.19
CA ALA A 19 -2.69 -5.30 9.60
C ALA A 19 -3.87 -5.35 8.61
N SER A 20 -4.31 -6.54 8.22
CA SER A 20 -5.43 -6.71 7.29
C SER A 20 -6.25 -7.96 7.57
N ALA A 21 -7.50 -7.96 7.13
CA ALA A 21 -8.33 -9.16 7.06
C ALA A 21 -9.26 -9.11 5.85
N SER A 22 -9.55 -10.29 5.28
CA SER A 22 -10.42 -10.42 4.12
C SER A 22 -11.32 -11.66 4.22
N CYS A 23 -12.53 -11.57 3.67
CA CYS A 23 -13.35 -12.74 3.38
C CYS A 23 -12.92 -13.49 2.10
N VAL A 24 -11.93 -12.97 1.37
CA VAL A 24 -11.31 -13.64 0.20
C VAL A 24 -10.11 -14.43 0.67
N PRO A 25 -10.02 -15.73 0.36
CA PRO A 25 -8.78 -16.49 0.55
C PRO A 25 -7.66 -15.85 -0.28
N SER A 26 -6.73 -15.16 0.38
CA SER A 26 -5.59 -14.50 -0.25
C SER A 26 -4.43 -14.35 0.72
N PHE A 27 -3.27 -13.95 0.19
CA PHE A 27 -2.09 -13.59 0.95
C PHE A 27 -2.24 -12.16 1.48
N ALA A 28 -2.79 -12.05 2.69
CA ALA A 28 -3.02 -10.78 3.38
C ALA A 28 -1.73 -9.96 3.61
N ASP A 29 -0.60 -10.67 3.73
CA ASP A 29 0.76 -10.13 3.81
C ASP A 29 1.26 -9.54 2.49
N ALA A 30 0.81 -10.06 1.34
CA ALA A 30 1.26 -9.57 0.03
C ALA A 30 0.81 -8.13 -0.28
N LEU A 31 -0.21 -7.63 0.43
CA LEU A 31 -0.80 -6.30 0.28
C LEU A 31 0.13 -5.18 0.78
N ALA A 32 1.05 -5.51 1.70
CA ALA A 32 1.82 -4.53 2.45
C ALA A 32 3.08 -4.06 1.69
N ALA A 33 3.28 -2.75 1.65
CA ALA A 33 4.54 -2.10 1.34
C ALA A 33 5.11 -1.54 2.65
N LEU A 34 6.22 -2.09 3.13
CA LEU A 34 6.80 -1.75 4.43
C LEU A 34 8.22 -1.21 4.23
N VAL A 35 8.45 0.04 4.61
CA VAL A 35 9.77 0.68 4.55
C VAL A 35 10.11 1.25 5.93
N PRO A 36 10.79 0.46 6.79
CA PRO A 36 11.19 0.91 8.12
C PRO A 36 11.92 2.26 8.08
N GLY A 37 11.55 3.15 9.01
CA GLY A 37 12.06 4.51 9.11
C GLY A 37 11.52 5.49 8.07
N LYS A 38 10.64 5.07 7.15
CA LYS A 38 10.07 5.93 6.10
C LYS A 38 8.55 5.89 6.04
N GLY A 39 7.95 4.71 6.07
CA GLY A 39 6.49 4.58 6.01
C GLY A 39 6.00 3.18 5.70
N ALA A 40 4.68 3.05 5.64
CA ALA A 40 3.96 1.84 5.25
C ALA A 40 2.89 2.17 4.21
N GLY A 41 2.39 1.15 3.53
CA GLY A 41 1.20 1.26 2.70
C GLY A 41 0.53 -0.09 2.51
N ALA A 42 -0.77 -0.09 2.27
CA ALA A 42 -1.57 -1.25 1.96
C ALA A 42 -2.22 -1.07 0.58
N THR A 43 -2.05 -2.08 -0.27
CA THR A 43 -2.65 -2.14 -1.61
C THR A 43 -3.66 -3.28 -1.65
N GLN A 44 -4.93 -3.00 -1.92
CA GLN A 44 -6.01 -3.99 -1.78
C GLN A 44 -7.06 -3.91 -2.88
N ALA A 45 -8.21 -4.58 -2.67
CA ALA A 45 -9.26 -4.85 -3.65
C ALA A 45 -8.75 -5.80 -4.76
N SER A 46 -8.95 -5.48 -6.04
CA SER A 46 -8.35 -6.26 -7.12
C SER A 46 -6.83 -6.08 -7.03
N PHE A 47 -6.12 -6.84 -6.20
CA PHE A 47 -4.71 -6.58 -5.91
C PHE A 47 -3.83 -6.74 -7.17
N ASN A 48 -2.82 -5.88 -7.29
CA ASN A 48 -1.73 -6.01 -8.24
C ASN A 48 -0.39 -5.80 -7.52
N ILE A 49 0.51 -6.76 -7.62
CA ILE A 49 1.82 -6.72 -6.95
C ILE A 49 2.74 -5.63 -7.52
N ASP A 50 2.62 -5.31 -8.80
CA ASP A 50 3.45 -4.26 -9.42
C ASP A 50 3.07 -2.89 -8.85
N ASN A 51 1.78 -2.61 -8.66
CA ASN A 51 1.31 -1.38 -8.03
C ASN A 51 1.77 -1.30 -6.56
N ARG A 52 1.82 -2.42 -5.84
CA ARG A 52 2.42 -2.47 -4.49
C ARG A 52 3.90 -2.13 -4.49
N ASN A 53 4.64 -2.58 -5.50
CA ASN A 53 6.06 -2.25 -5.65
C ASN A 53 6.26 -0.76 -5.99
N VAL A 54 5.39 -0.15 -6.79
CA VAL A 54 5.40 1.31 -7.01
C VAL A 54 5.21 2.08 -5.71
N VAL A 55 4.27 1.65 -4.85
CA VAL A 55 4.06 2.24 -3.52
C VAL A 55 5.32 2.09 -2.66
N TYR A 56 5.92 0.90 -2.63
CA TYR A 56 7.14 0.63 -1.88
C TYR A 56 8.30 1.53 -2.34
N GLU A 57 8.57 1.60 -3.65
CA GLU A 57 9.63 2.42 -4.23
C GLU A 57 9.42 3.92 -3.97
N ALA A 58 8.18 4.40 -4.09
CA ALA A 58 7.84 5.79 -3.80
C ALA A 58 8.07 6.15 -2.32
N ILE A 59 7.71 5.26 -1.38
CA ILE A 59 8.02 5.45 0.05
C ILE A 59 9.54 5.40 0.26
N GLN A 60 10.27 4.51 -0.42
CA GLN A 60 11.73 4.47 -0.36
C GLN A 60 12.37 5.77 -0.86
N GLU A 61 11.82 6.39 -1.89
CA GLU A 61 12.25 7.70 -2.40
C GLU A 61 11.92 8.87 -1.44
N GLY A 62 11.07 8.64 -0.42
CA GLY A 62 10.71 9.65 0.57
C GLY A 62 9.55 10.57 0.13
N LEU A 63 8.72 10.11 -0.80
CA LEU A 63 7.52 10.83 -1.23
C LEU A 63 6.51 10.94 -0.08
N THR A 64 5.69 12.00 -0.08
CA THR A 64 4.55 12.11 0.83
C THR A 64 3.46 11.11 0.46
N ALA A 65 2.55 10.80 1.40
CA ALA A 65 1.44 9.88 1.13
C ALA A 65 0.63 10.30 -0.11
N GLU A 66 0.35 11.60 -0.29
CA GLU A 66 -0.37 12.13 -1.45
C GLU A 66 0.40 11.91 -2.75
N GLN A 67 1.72 12.07 -2.74
CA GLN A 67 2.57 11.84 -3.91
C GLN A 67 2.66 10.35 -4.26
N VAL A 68 2.72 9.48 -3.24
CA VAL A 68 2.67 8.02 -3.44
C VAL A 68 1.34 7.62 -4.07
N ILE A 69 0.21 8.12 -3.53
CA ILE A 69 -1.13 7.87 -4.10
C ILE A 69 -1.19 8.38 -5.54
N ALA A 70 -0.80 9.64 -5.78
CA ALA A 70 -0.82 10.21 -7.12
C ALA A 70 -0.01 9.38 -8.13
N ARG A 71 1.16 8.86 -7.73
CA ARG A 71 2.01 8.03 -8.58
C ARG A 71 1.39 6.67 -8.89
N VAL A 72 0.87 5.95 -7.89
CA VAL A 72 0.30 4.61 -8.12
C VAL A 72 -1.04 4.66 -8.86
N THR A 73 -1.79 5.76 -8.74
CA THR A 73 -3.05 5.98 -9.46
C THR A 73 -2.89 6.69 -10.81
N ASP A 74 -1.65 6.96 -11.23
CA ASP A 74 -1.41 7.55 -12.55
C ASP A 74 -1.89 6.56 -13.64
N PRO A 75 -2.70 6.97 -14.63
CA PRO A 75 -3.22 6.06 -15.66
C PRO A 75 -2.16 5.34 -16.49
N SER A 76 -0.93 5.85 -16.53
CA SER A 76 0.21 5.17 -17.17
C SER A 76 0.78 4.01 -16.32
N VAL A 77 0.51 4.02 -15.01
CA VAL A 77 0.90 2.99 -14.04
C VAL A 77 -0.26 2.00 -13.81
N ASP A 78 -1.47 2.51 -13.58
CA ASP A 78 -2.65 1.69 -13.30
C ASP A 78 -3.86 2.13 -14.12
N GLN A 79 -4.23 1.31 -15.09
CA GLN A 79 -5.38 1.57 -15.94
C GLN A 79 -6.71 1.14 -15.30
N GLU A 80 -6.67 0.44 -14.15
CA GLU A 80 -7.84 -0.15 -13.48
C GLU A 80 -8.03 0.42 -12.07
N THR A 81 -7.65 1.68 -11.83
CA THR A 81 -7.67 2.31 -10.50
C THR A 81 -9.05 2.30 -9.85
N ASP A 82 -10.12 2.33 -10.63
CA ASP A 82 -11.50 2.17 -10.16
C ASP A 82 -11.79 0.80 -9.52
N ARG A 83 -10.93 -0.19 -9.74
CA ARG A 83 -10.98 -1.53 -9.15
C ARG A 83 -9.98 -1.76 -8.03
N ARG A 84 -9.12 -0.77 -7.75
CA ARG A 84 -8.06 -0.83 -6.73
C ARG A 84 -8.43 0.01 -5.51
N GLN A 85 -7.70 -0.22 -4.43
CA GLN A 85 -7.74 0.67 -3.26
C GLN A 85 -6.35 0.73 -2.63
N TYR A 86 -5.92 1.94 -2.27
CA TYR A 86 -4.62 2.23 -1.70
C TYR A 86 -4.76 3.02 -0.41
N GLY A 87 -3.95 2.66 0.59
CA GLY A 87 -3.72 3.46 1.80
C GLY A 87 -2.23 3.54 2.06
N VAL A 88 -1.73 4.71 2.43
CA VAL A 88 -0.32 5.02 2.69
C VAL A 88 -0.25 5.85 3.96
#